data_AF-A0A7J3B9Z0-F1
#
_entry.id   AF-A0A7J3B9Z0-F1
#
_cell.length_a   1.000
_cell.length_b   1.000
_cell.length_c   1.000
_cell.angle_alpha   90.00
_cell.angle_beta   90.00
_cell.angle_gamma   90.00
#
_symmetry.space_group_name_H-M   'P 1'
#
loop_
_entity.id
_entity.type
_entity.pdbx_description
1 polymer ?
#
loop_
_entity_poly.entity_id
_entity_poly.type
_entity_poly.pdbx_seq_one_letter_code
_entity_poly.pdbx_strand_id
1 'polypeptide(L)'
;MGLLDFLGNLFNFKKEQPTELPCPNCGEKITLNAEYCKNCGLNTSFFMRKCYKCGEFNDLAASTCFKCSQHFNSRAIKKEEIVFRCPICGHRSESFFVICPICGARSV
;
A
#
# COMPACT_ATOMS: atom_id res chain seq x y z
N MET A 1 41.50 14.08 6.40
CA MET A 1 40.08 14.23 6.78
C MET A 1 39.52 15.32 5.91
N GLY A 2 38.67 14.94 4.96
CA GLY A 2 38.43 15.71 3.74
C GLY A 2 37.27 16.69 3.90
N LEU A 3 37.30 17.76 3.10
CA LEU A 3 36.24 18.77 2.99
C LEU A 3 34.86 18.17 2.64
N LEU A 4 34.85 16.94 2.11
CA LEU A 4 33.67 16.16 1.79
C LEU A 4 32.93 15.60 3.03
N ASP A 5 33.62 15.39 4.16
CA ASP A 5 33.00 14.94 5.40
C ASP A 5 32.14 16.05 6.04
N PHE A 6 32.43 17.31 5.73
CA PHE A 6 31.70 18.49 6.24
C PHE A 6 30.39 18.75 5.48
N LEU A 7 30.31 18.32 4.21
CA LEU A 7 29.10 18.48 3.37
C LEU A 7 28.05 17.39 3.62
N GLY A 8 28.44 16.25 4.19
CA GLY A 8 27.53 15.14 4.49
C GLY A 8 26.47 15.43 5.56
N ASN A 9 26.70 16.47 6.39
CA ASN A 9 25.80 16.84 7.50
C ASN A 9 24.80 17.96 7.16
N LEU A 10 24.88 18.57 5.96
CA LEU A 10 24.00 19.68 5.58
C LEU A 10 22.65 19.24 4.99
N PHE A 11 22.53 17.99 4.54
CA PHE A 11 21.32 17.45 3.91
C PHE A 11 20.57 16.48 4.83
N ASN A 12 20.40 16.86 6.10
CA ASN A 12 19.50 16.16 7.01
C ASN A 12 18.05 16.59 6.73
N PHE A 13 17.53 16.23 5.56
CA PHE A 13 16.12 16.42 5.21
C PHE A 13 15.28 15.50 6.10
N LYS A 14 14.88 15.97 7.28
CA LYS A 14 13.73 15.40 8.00
C LYS A 14 12.52 15.56 7.07
N LYS A 15 12.13 14.49 6.36
CA LYS A 15 10.85 14.45 5.65
C LYS A 15 9.74 14.48 6.70
N GLU A 16 9.12 15.64 6.86
CA GLU A 16 7.89 15.77 7.65
C GLU A 16 6.77 15.06 6.89
N GLN A 17 6.29 13.93 7.44
CA GLN A 17 5.04 13.33 6.95
C GLN A 17 3.86 14.16 7.43
N PRO A 18 2.74 14.15 6.68
CA PRO A 18 1.51 14.77 7.14
C PRO A 18 1.05 14.09 8.45
N THR A 19 0.81 14.89 9.48
CA THR A 19 0.29 14.43 10.78
C THR A 19 -1.14 13.92 10.70
N GLU A 20 -1.82 14.22 9.58
CA GLU A 20 -3.22 13.92 9.33
C GLU A 20 -3.41 13.46 7.87
N LEU A 21 -4.28 12.47 7.67
CA LEU A 21 -4.70 11.98 6.36
C LEU A 21 -6.21 12.15 6.21
N PRO A 22 -6.71 12.50 5.02
CA PRO A 22 -8.15 12.54 4.78
C PRO A 22 -8.75 11.13 4.85
N CYS A 23 -9.89 11.01 5.50
CA CYS A 23 -10.67 9.78 5.50
C CYS A 23 -11.12 9.43 4.07
N PRO A 24 -10.86 8.22 3.55
CA PRO A 24 -11.30 7.86 2.20
C PRO A 24 -12.82 7.74 2.06
N ASN A 25 -13.56 7.61 3.17
CA ASN A 25 -15.01 7.49 3.15
C ASN A 25 -15.75 8.84 3.28
N CYS A 26 -15.21 9.79 4.06
CA CYS A 26 -15.93 11.04 4.37
C CYS A 26 -15.08 12.32 4.25
N GLY A 27 -13.79 12.23 3.92
CA GLY A 27 -12.89 13.37 3.77
C GLY A 27 -12.39 14.01 5.07
N GLU A 28 -12.95 13.64 6.24
CA GLU A 28 -12.52 14.15 7.55
C GLU A 28 -11.03 13.93 7.78
N LYS A 29 -10.34 14.89 8.44
CA LYS A 29 -8.92 14.73 8.75
C LYS A 29 -8.74 13.77 9.92
N ILE A 30 -7.86 12.78 9.74
CA ILE A 30 -7.60 11.73 10.70
C ILE A 30 -6.13 11.72 11.06
N THR A 31 -5.81 11.77 12.34
CA THR A 31 -4.43 11.60 12.82
C THR A 31 -3.96 10.16 12.60
N LEU A 32 -2.67 9.97 12.34
CA LEU A 32 -2.10 8.64 12.08
C LEU A 32 -2.35 7.63 13.22
N ASN A 33 -2.54 8.10 14.45
CA ASN A 33 -2.76 7.26 15.63
C ASN A 33 -4.23 7.02 15.98
N ALA A 34 -5.18 7.55 15.19
CA ALA A 34 -6.59 7.23 15.42
C ALA A 34 -6.90 5.79 15.02
N GLU A 35 -7.68 5.06 15.80
CA GLU A 35 -8.17 3.72 15.44
C GLU A 35 -9.38 3.76 14.50
N TYR A 36 -10.17 4.83 14.61
CA TYR A 36 -11.40 5.04 13.83
C TYR A 36 -11.53 6.50 13.40
N CYS A 37 -12.15 6.73 12.25
CA CYS A 37 -12.62 8.05 11.86
C CYS A 37 -13.70 8.53 12.82
N LYS A 38 -13.51 9.70 13.44
CA LYS A 38 -14.48 10.28 14.38
C LYS A 38 -15.80 10.68 13.73
N ASN A 39 -15.80 10.93 12.42
CA ASN A 39 -17.00 11.34 11.69
C ASN A 39 -17.81 10.16 11.15
N CYS A 40 -17.16 9.20 10.48
CA CYS A 40 -17.87 8.08 9.82
C CYS A 40 -17.64 6.69 10.45
N GLY A 41 -16.77 6.56 11.45
CA GLY A 41 -16.50 5.29 12.12
C GLY A 41 -15.64 4.29 11.33
N LEU A 42 -15.14 4.65 10.14
CA LEU A 42 -14.23 3.77 9.38
C LEU A 42 -12.96 3.48 10.19
N ASN A 43 -12.63 2.19 10.33
CA ASN A 43 -11.40 1.77 11.00
C ASN A 43 -10.17 2.14 10.16
N THR A 44 -9.16 2.76 10.78
CA THR A 44 -7.97 3.28 10.09
C THR A 44 -7.06 2.20 9.55
N SER A 45 -7.13 0.98 10.09
CA SER A 45 -6.35 -0.16 9.60
C SER A 45 -6.66 -0.55 8.14
N PHE A 46 -7.80 -0.12 7.59
CA PHE A 46 -8.15 -0.35 6.18
C PHE A 46 -7.40 0.56 5.20
N PHE A 47 -6.91 1.72 5.63
CA PHE A 47 -6.30 2.72 4.75
C PHE A 47 -5.02 3.35 5.31
N MET A 48 -4.52 2.85 6.43
CA MET A 48 -3.20 3.14 6.98
C MET A 48 -2.46 1.83 7.20
N ARG A 49 -1.13 1.87 7.13
CA ARG A 49 -0.29 0.69 7.38
C ARG A 49 0.50 0.82 8.67
N LYS A 50 0.46 -0.23 9.49
CA LYS A 50 1.30 -0.33 10.68
C LYS A 50 2.71 -0.77 10.31
N CYS A 51 3.73 -0.07 10.82
CA CYS A 51 5.12 -0.46 10.64
C CYS A 51 5.43 -1.72 11.46
N TYR A 52 5.88 -2.78 10.78
CA TYR A 52 6.23 -4.04 11.44
C TYR A 52 7.44 -3.93 12.39
N LYS A 53 8.30 -2.92 12.20
CA LYS A 53 9.49 -2.71 13.03
C LYS A 53 9.21 -1.87 14.28
N CYS A 54 8.42 -0.80 14.17
CA CYS A 54 8.23 0.16 15.27
C CYS A 54 6.77 0.36 15.71
N GLY A 55 5.81 -0.28 15.03
CA GLY A 55 4.39 -0.21 15.37
C GLY A 55 3.67 1.08 14.96
N GLU A 56 4.36 2.07 14.40
CA GLU A 56 3.75 3.35 14.00
C GLU A 56 2.85 3.18 12.77
N PHE A 57 1.73 3.89 12.73
CA PHE A 57 0.87 3.96 11.55
C PHE A 57 1.41 4.97 10.54
N ASN A 58 1.34 4.62 9.27
CA ASN A 58 1.87 5.40 8.16
C ASN A 58 0.82 5.42 7.03
N ASP A 59 0.92 6.39 6.13
CA ASP A 59 0.18 6.39 4.88
C ASP A 59 0.40 5.06 4.13
N LEU A 60 -0.67 4.51 3.53
CA LEU A 60 -0.61 3.30 2.72
C LEU A 60 0.34 3.45 1.52
N ALA A 61 0.44 4.65 0.96
CA ALA A 61 1.33 4.99 -0.16
C ALA A 61 2.79 5.24 0.27
N ALA A 62 3.08 5.30 1.58
CA ALA A 62 4.46 5.48 2.04
C ALA A 62 5.33 4.29 1.63
N SER A 63 6.53 4.59 1.09
CA SER A 63 7.56 3.60 0.76
C SER A 63 8.49 3.28 1.93
N THR A 64 8.57 4.18 2.91
CA THR A 64 9.33 4.04 4.16
C THR A 64 8.52 4.52 5.35
N CYS A 65 8.79 3.95 6.52
CA CYS A 65 8.24 4.42 7.78
C CYS A 65 8.84 5.78 8.16
N PHE A 66 8.03 6.77 8.52
CA PHE A 66 8.55 8.09 8.91
C PHE A 66 9.31 8.08 10.24
N LYS A 67 8.93 7.18 11.14
CA LYS A 67 9.50 7.11 12.49
C LYS A 67 10.83 6.37 12.53
N CYS A 68 10.95 5.24 11.84
CA CYS A 68 12.13 4.36 11.93
C CYS A 68 12.83 4.11 10.59
N SER A 69 12.40 4.78 9.52
CA SER A 69 12.95 4.68 8.16
C SER A 69 12.90 3.28 7.56
N GLN A 70 12.16 2.35 8.18
CA GLN A 70 12.01 1.00 7.66
C GLN A 70 11.32 1.05 6.29
N HIS A 71 11.95 0.48 5.27
CA HIS A 71 11.29 0.28 3.99
C HIS A 71 10.11 -0.65 4.17
N PHE A 72 8.95 -0.17 3.74
CA PHE A 72 7.85 -1.06 3.47
C PHE A 72 8.21 -1.77 2.18
N ASN A 73 8.67 -3.02 2.28
CA ASN A 73 9.08 -3.84 1.14
C ASN A 73 7.94 -3.89 0.11
N SER A 74 7.89 -2.91 -0.79
CA SER A 74 7.39 -3.10 -2.13
C SER A 74 8.52 -3.86 -2.81
N ARG A 75 8.57 -5.18 -2.61
CA ARG A 75 8.85 -5.99 -3.80
C ARG A 75 7.84 -5.47 -4.78
N ALA A 76 8.29 -4.71 -5.78
CA ALA A 76 7.47 -4.41 -6.92
C ALA A 76 6.91 -5.78 -7.29
N ILE A 77 5.63 -6.00 -6.98
CA ILE A 77 4.94 -7.17 -7.49
C ILE A 77 5.04 -6.87 -8.96
N LYS A 78 5.99 -7.53 -9.65
CA LYS A 78 5.95 -7.59 -11.10
C LYS A 78 4.52 -7.99 -11.35
N LYS A 79 3.76 -7.09 -11.97
CA LYS A 79 2.38 -7.36 -12.35
C LYS A 79 2.48 -8.43 -13.42
N GLU A 80 2.77 -9.67 -12.99
CA GLU A 80 2.53 -10.85 -13.78
C GLU A 80 1.02 -10.82 -13.93
N GLU A 81 0.57 -10.40 -15.11
CA GLU A 81 -0.83 -10.45 -15.47
C GLU A 81 -1.26 -11.89 -15.32
N ILE A 82 -2.01 -12.18 -14.25
CA ILE A 82 -2.58 -13.49 -14.02
C ILE A 82 -3.67 -13.67 -15.08
N VAL A 83 -3.30 -14.27 -16.20
CA VAL A 83 -4.24 -14.59 -17.28
C VAL A 83 -4.84 -15.96 -16.99
N PHE A 84 -6.14 -16.00 -16.73
CA PHE A 84 -6.88 -17.25 -16.72
C PHE A 84 -6.94 -17.83 -18.13
N ARG A 85 -6.62 -19.12 -18.28
CA ARG A 85 -6.77 -19.85 -19.53
C ARG A 85 -7.73 -21.01 -19.32
N CYS A 86 -8.84 -21.01 -20.06
CA CYS A 86 -9.79 -22.12 -20.03
C CYS A 86 -9.11 -23.41 -20.52
N PRO A 87 -9.13 -24.51 -19.76
CA PRO A 87 -8.50 -25.77 -20.16
C PRO A 87 -9.26 -26.49 -21.28
N ILE A 88 -10.53 -26.14 -21.51
CA ILE A 88 -11.39 -26.79 -22.51
C ILE A 88 -11.28 -26.12 -23.88
N CYS A 89 -11.43 -24.79 -23.95
CA CYS A 89 -11.42 -24.07 -25.23
C CYS A 89 -10.20 -23.17 -25.45
N GLY A 90 -9.32 -23.03 -24.45
CA GLY A 90 -8.12 -22.20 -24.54
C GLY A 90 -8.35 -20.69 -24.44
N HIS A 91 -9.59 -20.22 -24.28
CA HIS A 91 -9.92 -18.80 -24.08
C HIS A 91 -9.11 -18.20 -22.93
N ARG A 92 -8.60 -16.98 -23.14
CA ARG A 92 -7.77 -16.24 -22.18
C ARG A 92 -8.53 -15.02 -21.65
N SER A 93 -8.45 -14.78 -20.35
CA SER A 93 -9.07 -13.62 -19.71
C SER A 93 -8.24 -13.10 -18.52
N GLU A 94 -8.35 -11.81 -18.24
CA GLU A 94 -7.73 -11.17 -17.07
C GLU A 94 -8.50 -11.46 -15.76
N SER A 95 -9.65 -12.12 -15.86
CA SER A 95 -10.50 -12.51 -14.73
C SER A 95 -10.73 -14.01 -14.74
N PHE A 96 -10.85 -14.60 -13.55
CA PHE A 96 -11.25 -16.00 -13.39
C PHE A 96 -12.78 -16.12 -13.54
N PHE A 97 -13.24 -17.12 -14.31
CA PHE A 97 -14.66 -17.39 -14.50
C PHE A 97 -14.99 -18.81 -14.05
N VAL A 98 -16.01 -18.94 -13.18
CA VAL A 98 -16.54 -20.26 -12.76
C VAL A 98 -17.12 -21.03 -13.95
N ILE A 99 -17.70 -20.32 -14.92
CA ILE A 99 -18.22 -20.86 -16.17
C ILE A 99 -17.59 -20.05 -17.30
N CYS A 100 -16.89 -20.72 -18.23
CA CYS A 100 -16.26 -20.08 -19.36
C CYS A 100 -17.33 -19.44 -20.28
N PRO A 101 -17.25 -18.13 -20.60
CA PRO A 101 -18.26 -17.45 -21.42
C PRO A 101 -18.24 -17.89 -22.90
N ILE A 102 -17.16 -18.55 -23.34
CA ILE A 102 -17.00 -19.00 -24.73
C ILE A 102 -17.51 -20.43 -24.95
N CYS A 103 -17.25 -21.34 -24.01
CA CYS A 103 -17.56 -22.76 -24.19
C CYS A 103 -18.46 -23.38 -23.11
N GLY A 104 -18.84 -22.61 -22.08
CA GLY A 104 -19.69 -23.09 -20.99
C GLY A 104 -19.00 -24.05 -20.02
N ALA A 105 -17.71 -24.34 -20.19
CA ALA A 105 -16.96 -25.20 -19.28
C ALA A 105 -16.95 -24.63 -17.86
N ARG A 106 -17.34 -25.45 -16.89
CA ARG A 106 -17.30 -25.10 -15.47
C ARG A 106 -15.93 -25.46 -14.90
N SER A 107 -15.22 -24.49 -14.33
CA SER A 107 -14.04 -24.77 -13.51
C SER A 107 -14.53 -25.31 -12.16
N VAL A 108 -14.25 -26.59 -11.88
CA VAL A 108 -14.45 -27.23 -10.58
C VAL A 108 -13.27 -26.98 -9.66
#